data_AF-A0A852Z156-F1
#
_entry.id   AF-A0A852Z156-F1
#
_cell.length_a   1.000
_cell.length_b   1.000
_cell.length_c   1.000
_cell.angle_alpha   90.00
_cell.angle_beta   90.00
_cell.angle_gamma   90.00
#
_symmetry.space_group_name_H-M   'P 1'
#
loop_
_entity.id
_entity.type
_entity.pdbx_description
1 polymer ?
#
loop_
_entity_poly.entity_id
_entity_poly.type
_entity_poly.pdbx_seq_one_letter_code
_entity_poly.pdbx_strand_id
1 'polypeptide(L)'
;MAVRIEISDGDETCCLDAGSDEPEVSPASLVRIFESDGSDRQKWCVRGDGSGTDAINIAPHLNRGAGLGLRDGFGHHSYDEAVLVRNFSAMNQLWYWNGADYHDIIPN
;
A
#
# COMPACT_ATOMS: atom_id res chain seq x y z
N MET A 1 -6.55 12.76 -1.56
CA MET A 1 -6.14 12.35 -2.91
C MET A 1 -6.03 10.84 -2.95
N ALA A 2 -6.45 10.20 -4.05
CA ALA A 2 -6.22 8.78 -4.27
C ALA A 2 -5.20 8.64 -5.42
N VAL A 3 -4.31 7.67 -5.30
CA VAL A 3 -3.25 7.35 -6.25
C VAL A 3 -3.36 5.89 -6.67
N ARG A 4 -2.70 5.53 -7.76
CA ARG A 4 -2.44 4.14 -8.15
C ARG A 4 -0.97 3.87 -7.84
N ILE A 5 -0.67 2.66 -7.36
CA ILE A 5 0.70 2.20 -7.14
C ILE A 5 0.98 1.16 -8.20
N GLU A 6 1.91 1.47 -9.09
CA GLU A 6 2.31 0.62 -10.20
C GLU A 6 3.59 -0.14 -9.84
N ILE A 7 3.65 -1.42 -10.21
CA ILE A 7 4.81 -2.29 -10.07
C ILE A 7 5.23 -2.70 -11.47
N SER A 8 6.43 -2.34 -11.89
CA SER A 8 6.98 -2.68 -13.20
C SER A 8 8.12 -3.68 -13.06
N ASP A 9 8.10 -4.72 -13.90
CA ASP A 9 9.17 -5.69 -14.06
C ASP A 9 9.47 -5.85 -15.57
N GLY A 10 10.57 -5.25 -16.02
CA GLY A 10 10.86 -5.10 -17.45
C GLY A 10 9.79 -4.26 -18.16
N ASP A 11 9.16 -4.85 -19.18
CA ASP A 11 8.09 -4.22 -19.97
C ASP A 11 6.69 -4.45 -19.38
N GLU A 12 6.57 -5.31 -18.36
CA GLU A 12 5.31 -5.58 -17.70
C GLU A 12 5.04 -4.55 -16.61
N THR A 13 3.82 -4.01 -16.57
CA THR A 13 3.37 -3.10 -15.51
C THR A 13 2.04 -3.58 -14.94
N CYS A 14 2.05 -3.85 -13.64
CA CYS A 14 0.89 -4.26 -12.86
C CYS A 14 0.55 -3.21 -11.80
N CYS A 15 -0.57 -3.38 -11.11
CA CYS A 15 -1.01 -2.51 -10.04
C CYS A 15 -1.07 -3.24 -8.70
N LEU A 16 -0.79 -2.51 -7.61
CA LEU A 16 -1.10 -2.98 -6.28
C LEU A 16 -2.62 -3.00 -6.10
N ASP A 17 -3.17 -4.17 -5.86
CA ASP A 17 -4.60 -4.41 -5.67
C ASP A 17 -4.85 -4.81 -4.22
N ALA A 18 -5.79 -4.12 -3.55
CA ALA A 18 -6.10 -4.39 -2.16
C ALA A 18 -6.86 -5.72 -1.95
N GLY A 19 -7.29 -6.39 -3.03
CA GLY A 19 -8.03 -7.65 -3.04
C GLY A 19 -9.46 -7.56 -2.47
N SER A 20 -10.39 -8.32 -3.03
CA SER A 20 -11.51 -8.93 -2.27
C SER A 20 -12.29 -9.96 -3.10
N ASP A 21 -12.71 -11.04 -2.43
CA ASP A 21 -13.83 -11.91 -2.83
C ASP A 21 -15.11 -11.58 -2.02
N GLU A 22 -15.02 -10.65 -1.07
CA GLU A 22 -16.08 -10.18 -0.15
C GLU A 22 -16.48 -8.73 -0.45
N PRO A 23 -17.66 -8.23 0.02
CA PRO A 23 -18.31 -7.05 -0.58
C PRO A 23 -17.51 -5.74 -0.45
N GLU A 24 -16.49 -5.68 0.40
CA GLU A 24 -15.64 -4.51 0.61
C GLU A 24 -14.20 -4.93 0.95
N VAL A 25 -13.25 -4.00 0.82
CA VAL A 25 -11.85 -4.21 1.26
C VAL A 25 -11.81 -4.26 2.78
N SER A 26 -11.46 -5.41 3.34
CA SER A 26 -11.31 -5.60 4.78
C SER A 26 -9.85 -5.87 5.14
N PRO A 27 -9.45 -5.79 6.42
CA PRO A 27 -8.11 -6.23 6.84
C PRO A 27 -7.81 -7.72 6.58
N ALA A 28 -8.82 -8.54 6.25
CA ALA A 28 -8.62 -9.92 5.82
C ALA A 28 -8.40 -10.05 4.30
N SER A 29 -8.63 -8.98 3.53
CA SER A 29 -8.34 -8.96 2.10
C SER A 29 -6.85 -9.18 1.84
N LEU A 30 -6.55 -9.96 0.80
CA LEU A 30 -5.19 -10.25 0.38
C LEU A 30 -4.70 -9.18 -0.59
N VAL A 31 -3.64 -8.49 -0.21
CA VAL A 31 -2.93 -7.57 -1.11
C VAL A 31 -2.21 -8.39 -2.18
N ARG A 32 -2.34 -7.98 -3.44
CA ARG A 32 -1.76 -8.70 -4.58
C ARG A 32 -1.28 -7.75 -5.67
N ILE A 33 -0.40 -8.25 -6.52
CA ILE A 33 -0.05 -7.63 -7.79
C ILE A 33 -1.06 -8.14 -8.83
N PHE A 34 -1.71 -7.25 -9.55
CA PHE A 34 -2.75 -7.60 -10.52
C PHE A 34 -2.70 -6.69 -11.75
N GLU A 35 -3.19 -7.19 -12.89
CA GLU A 35 -3.34 -6.37 -14.09
C GLU A 35 -4.17 -5.12 -13.80
N SER A 36 -3.82 -4.00 -14.42
CA SER A 36 -4.57 -2.75 -14.25
C SER A 36 -6.02 -2.91 -14.75
N ASP A 37 -6.99 -2.92 -13.83
CA ASP A 37 -8.40 -3.14 -14.14
C ASP A 37 -9.28 -1.89 -13.94
N GLY A 38 -8.68 -0.77 -13.52
CA GLY A 38 -9.40 0.48 -13.27
C GLY A 38 -10.24 0.50 -11.98
N SER A 39 -10.25 -0.59 -11.21
CA SER A 39 -11.11 -0.74 -10.04
C SER A 39 -10.68 0.16 -8.87
N ASP A 40 -11.63 0.43 -7.97
CA ASP A 40 -11.35 1.18 -6.74
C ASP A 40 -10.46 0.42 -5.76
N ARG A 41 -10.28 -0.90 -5.94
CA ARG A 41 -9.32 -1.72 -5.17
C ARG A 41 -7.87 -1.41 -5.51
N GLN A 42 -7.61 -0.85 -6.69
CA GLN A 42 -6.29 -0.41 -7.14
C GLN A 42 -6.01 1.07 -6.80
N LYS A 43 -6.93 1.71 -6.08
CA LYS A 43 -6.78 3.09 -5.61
C LYS A 43 -6.34 3.09 -4.15
N TRP A 44 -5.31 3.87 -3.86
CA TRP A 44 -4.67 3.98 -2.56
C TRP A 44 -4.65 5.43 -2.09
N CYS A 45 -4.74 5.65 -0.79
CA CYS A 45 -4.54 6.93 -0.14
C CYS A 45 -3.15 6.96 0.45
N VAL A 46 -2.31 7.90 0.01
CA VAL A 46 -1.02 8.20 0.63
C VAL A 46 -1.17 9.43 1.52
N ARG A 47 -0.69 9.35 2.76
CA ARG A 47 -0.77 10.45 3.74
C ARG A 47 0.50 10.49 4.56
N GLY A 48 0.96 11.69 4.93
CA GLY A 48 1.97 11.81 5.98
C GLY A 48 1.44 11.25 7.30
N ASP A 49 2.32 10.64 8.09
CA ASP A 49 1.98 10.13 9.42
C ASP A 49 1.76 11.24 10.47
N GLY A 50 2.07 12.49 10.11
CA GLY A 50 1.92 13.67 10.96
C GLY A 50 3.03 13.83 12.01
N SER A 51 4.04 12.96 12.03
CA SER A 51 5.16 13.00 12.98
C SER A 51 6.36 13.84 12.51
N GLY A 52 6.35 14.30 11.26
CA GLY A 52 7.42 15.09 10.67
C GLY A 52 8.66 14.28 10.28
N THR A 53 8.54 12.95 10.22
CA THR A 53 9.63 12.01 9.88
C THR A 53 9.71 11.67 8.40
N ASP A 54 8.99 12.40 7.53
CA ASP A 54 8.74 12.06 6.11
C ASP A 54 8.10 10.68 5.88
N ALA A 55 7.71 9.99 6.96
CA ALA A 55 7.00 8.73 6.91
C ALA A 55 5.60 8.94 6.31
N ILE A 56 5.23 8.02 5.42
CA ILE A 56 3.93 7.97 4.79
C ILE A 56 3.18 6.70 5.17
N ASN A 57 1.86 6.84 5.19
CA ASN A 57 0.92 5.79 5.39
C ASN A 57 0.16 5.54 4.08
N ILE A 58 0.06 4.27 3.69
CA ILE A 58 -0.60 3.84 2.46
C ILE A 58 -1.83 3.03 2.88
N ALA A 59 -3.02 3.50 2.50
CA ALA A 59 -4.28 2.87 2.88
C ALA A 59 -5.16 2.62 1.65
N PRO A 60 -5.93 1.52 1.56
CA PRO A 60 -6.89 1.35 0.48
C PRO A 60 -7.89 2.51 0.41
N HIS A 61 -8.24 2.96 -0.80
CA HIS A 61 -9.25 4.01 -0.98
C HIS A 61 -10.60 3.64 -0.36
N LEU A 62 -10.98 2.37 -0.53
CA LEU A 62 -12.22 1.77 -0.03
C LEU A 62 -12.21 1.49 1.48
N ASN A 63 -11.04 1.43 2.12
CA ASN A 63 -10.92 1.22 3.56
C ASN A 63 -9.75 1.99 4.15
N ARG A 64 -10.02 3.26 4.46
CA ARG A 64 -9.04 4.20 5.04
C ARG A 64 -8.70 3.90 6.51
N GLY A 65 -9.36 2.91 7.12
CA GLY A 65 -9.09 2.40 8.45
C GLY A 65 -8.11 1.22 8.48
N ALA A 66 -7.72 0.71 7.32
CA ALA A 66 -6.65 -0.27 7.15
C ALA A 66 -5.39 0.37 6.53
N GLY A 67 -4.22 -0.12 6.93
CA GLY A 67 -2.93 0.30 6.37
C GLY A 67 -2.24 -0.84 5.65
N LEU A 68 -1.46 -0.53 4.61
CA LEU A 68 -0.52 -1.45 4.03
C LEU A 68 0.66 -1.59 4.99
N GLY A 69 0.93 -2.81 5.44
CA GLY A 69 2.05 -3.09 6.33
C GLY A 69 2.60 -4.47 6.07
N LEU A 70 3.54 -4.88 6.92
CA LEU A 70 4.12 -6.22 6.88
C LEU A 70 3.46 -7.09 7.94
N ARG A 71 3.14 -8.33 7.58
CA ARG A 71 2.51 -9.28 8.51
C ARG A 71 3.42 -9.48 9.73
N ASP A 72 2.92 -9.13 10.91
CA ASP A 72 3.53 -9.51 12.19
C ASP A 72 2.76 -10.71 12.74
N GLY A 73 3.39 -11.88 12.71
CA GLY A 73 2.79 -13.14 13.15
C GLY A 73 2.79 -13.30 14.66
N PHE A 74 2.24 -12.34 15.42
CA PHE A 74 2.16 -12.38 16.89
C PHE A 74 3.47 -12.84 17.56
N GLY A 75 4.60 -12.25 17.17
CA GLY A 75 5.93 -12.59 17.71
C GLY A 75 6.80 -13.47 16.80
N HIS A 76 6.28 -13.90 15.64
CA HIS A 76 7.11 -14.36 14.53
C HIS A 76 7.36 -13.16 13.61
N HIS A 77 8.53 -12.53 13.75
CA HIS A 77 8.97 -11.38 12.95
C HIS A 77 9.31 -11.77 11.49
N SER A 78 8.44 -12.55 10.81
CA SER A 78 8.59 -12.84 9.38
C SER A 78 7.91 -11.73 8.58
N TYR A 79 8.68 -10.72 8.20
CA TYR A 79 8.21 -9.57 7.42
C TYR A 79 8.13 -9.88 5.92
N ASP A 80 7.67 -11.09 5.58
CA ASP A 80 7.84 -11.68 4.24
C ASP A 80 6.62 -11.42 3.34
N GLU A 81 5.54 -10.85 3.89
CA GLU A 81 4.26 -10.66 3.20
C GLU A 81 3.66 -9.29 3.50
N ALA A 82 3.28 -8.58 2.44
CA ALA A 82 2.51 -7.35 2.52
C ALA A 82 1.03 -7.67 2.80
N VAL A 83 0.46 -7.06 3.84
CA VAL A 83 -0.91 -7.30 4.28
C VAL A 83 -1.60 -6.01 4.69
N LEU A 84 -2.93 -6.06 4.81
CA LEU A 84 -3.71 -4.99 5.42
C LEU A 84 -3.78 -5.17 6.93
N VAL A 85 -3.35 -4.14 7.66
CA VAL A 85 -3.29 -4.16 9.13
C VAL A 85 -4.26 -3.17 9.75
N ARG A 86 -4.71 -3.49 10.97
CA ARG A 86 -5.50 -2.58 11.82
C ARG A 86 -4.54 -1.80 12.73
N ASN A 87 -4.83 -0.53 12.97
CA ASN A 87 -4.07 0.41 13.82
C ASN A 87 -2.67 0.78 13.31
N PHE A 88 -2.64 1.97 12.70
CA PHE A 88 -1.58 2.64 11.92
C PHE A 88 -0.35 3.16 12.67
N SER A 89 -0.15 2.78 13.94
CA SER A 89 0.79 3.49 14.83
C SER A 89 2.10 2.75 15.08
N ALA A 90 2.41 1.70 14.31
CA ALA A 90 3.65 0.92 14.47
C ALA A 90 4.62 1.16 13.30
N MET A 91 5.92 1.23 13.61
CA MET A 91 6.99 1.55 12.63
C MET A 91 7.06 0.58 11.44
N ASN A 92 6.60 -0.67 11.58
CA ASN A 92 6.54 -1.67 10.51
C ASN A 92 5.38 -1.47 9.51
N GLN A 93 4.65 -0.37 9.62
CA GLN A 93 3.52 0.01 8.77
C GLN A 93 3.74 1.36 8.10
N LEU A 94 4.89 1.98 8.36
CA LEU A 94 5.30 3.26 7.80
C LEU A 94 6.24 3.01 6.63
N TRP A 95 5.98 3.72 5.54
CA TRP A 95 6.75 3.67 4.31
C TRP A 95 7.47 4.99 4.10
N TYR A 96 8.59 4.95 3.39
CA TYR A 96 9.34 6.13 2.99
C TYR A 96 9.58 6.06 1.50
N TRP A 97 9.52 7.21 0.82
CA TRP A 97 10.10 7.29 -0.52
C TRP A 97 11.62 7.27 -0.38
N ASN A 98 12.30 6.32 -1.02
CA ASN A 98 13.75 6.36 -1.06
C ASN A 98 14.18 7.52 -1.96
N GLY A 99 14.56 8.64 -1.35
CA GLY A 99 14.92 9.86 -2.08
C GLY A 99 16.13 9.72 -3.00
N ALA A 100 16.97 8.69 -2.82
CA ALA A 100 18.11 8.42 -3.69
C ALA A 100 17.70 7.87 -5.07
N ASP A 101 16.57 7.16 -5.14
CA ASP A 101 16.06 6.51 -6.37
C ASP A 101 14.80 7.21 -6.91
N TYR A 102 14.41 8.34 -6.31
CA TYR A 102 13.23 9.10 -6.70
C TYR A 102 13.52 9.96 -7.94
N HIS A 103 12.97 9.56 -9.08
CA HIS A 103 12.93 10.36 -10.30
C HIS A 103 11.50 10.88 -10.52
N ASP A 104 11.27 12.17 -10.24
CA ASP A 104 10.00 12.82 -10.58
C ASP A 104 9.94 13.03 -12.09
N ILE A 105 9.15 12.22 -12.79
CA ILE A 105 8.80 12.45 -14.19
C ILE A 105 7.45 13.15 -14.19
N ILE A 106 7.47 14.47 -14.13
CA ILE A 106 6.28 15.30 -14.36
C ILE A 106 6.07 15.34 -15.88
N PRO A 107 5.01 14.74 -16.44
CA PRO A 107 4.71 14.88 -17.87
C PRO A 107 4.35 16.34 -18.14
N ASN A 108 5.01 16.95 -19.13
CA ASN A 108 4.67 18.29 -19.63
C ASN A 108 3.26 18.35 -20.21
#